data_AF-D8F3J6-F1
#
_entry.id   AF-D8F3J6-F1
#
_cell.length_a   1.000
_cell.length_b   1.000
_cell.length_c   1.000
_cell.angle_alpha   90.00
_cell.angle_beta   90.00
_cell.angle_gamma   90.00
#
_symmetry.space_group_name_H-M   'P 1'
#
loop_
_entity.id
_entity.type
_entity.pdbx_description
1 polymer ?
#
loop_
_entity_poly.entity_id
_entity_poly.type
_entity_poly.pdbx_seq_one_letter_code
_entity_poly.pdbx_strand_id
1 'polypeptide(L)'
;MSDALRIAFVVEGPTDFVMLKSIMKNFLKGHDFISQVLQPEISEAFKTVPGTDGGWSGVLRWCLQAADQGRGKLSDNPLFVFHDLLNFHLDADVAGVNYEDGHVQDPFSEPTLPCEEDCPPASATTDRLRTVALRWMGEQAKPAQMVFCTPSKALETWLLAALFPDDKVSRMKDLECRQDPASTLQGKPKKCRLVRSGKKDLDMYVQFAPEVAANWNRVTAKCSEARRFEDEFICTRTELPQSKESCF
;
A
#
# COMPACT_ATOMS: atom_id res chain seq x y z
N MET A 1 24.24 -12.32 15.79
CA MET A 1 23.41 -11.15 15.41
C MET A 1 22.33 -11.69 14.49
N SER A 2 21.05 -11.47 14.80
CA SER A 2 19.97 -11.84 13.89
C SER A 2 20.10 -11.05 12.59
N ASP A 3 19.94 -11.70 11.44
CA ASP A 3 19.92 -11.01 10.15
C ASP A 3 18.88 -9.88 10.16
N ALA A 4 19.21 -8.76 9.51
CA ALA A 4 18.29 -7.63 9.37
C ALA A 4 17.05 -8.05 8.57
N LEU A 5 15.87 -7.65 9.03
CA LEU A 5 14.60 -7.90 8.34
C LEU A 5 14.63 -7.30 6.93
N ARG A 6 14.26 -8.09 5.92
CA ARG A 6 14.19 -7.69 4.50
C ARG A 6 12.75 -7.60 4.06
N ILE A 7 12.31 -6.38 3.71
CA ILE A 7 10.94 -6.09 3.29
C ILE A 7 10.93 -5.61 1.85
N ALA A 8 10.24 -6.36 0.99
CA ALA A 8 9.92 -5.95 -0.37
C ALA A 8 8.65 -5.08 -0.41
N PHE A 9 8.60 -4.12 -1.33
CA PHE A 9 7.47 -3.20 -1.51
C PHE A 9 6.95 -3.24 -2.94
N VAL A 10 5.66 -3.45 -3.07
CA VAL A 10 4.90 -3.21 -4.29
C VAL A 10 3.88 -2.14 -3.94
N VAL A 11 4.04 -0.96 -4.55
CA VAL A 11 3.21 0.21 -4.29
C VAL A 11 2.82 0.88 -5.59
N GLU A 12 1.81 1.74 -5.54
CA GLU A 12 1.38 2.49 -6.71
C GLU A 12 2.37 3.62 -7.05
N GLY A 13 2.82 4.37 -6.04
CA GLY A 13 3.70 5.51 -6.25
C GLY A 13 4.84 5.65 -5.23
N PRO A 14 5.86 6.46 -5.55
CA PRO A 14 6.98 6.73 -4.65
C PRO A 14 6.57 7.35 -3.31
N THR A 15 5.51 8.17 -3.30
CA THR A 15 4.99 8.79 -2.08
C THR A 15 4.42 7.76 -1.10
N ASP A 16 3.79 6.72 -1.64
CA ASP A 16 3.16 5.67 -0.84
C ASP A 16 4.26 4.80 -0.21
N PHE A 17 5.33 4.49 -0.96
CA PHE A 17 6.52 3.83 -0.41
C PHE A 17 7.11 4.59 0.79
N VAL A 18 7.34 5.90 0.65
CA VAL A 18 7.92 6.73 1.72
C VAL A 18 7.04 6.69 2.97
N MET A 19 5.72 6.80 2.80
CA MET A 19 4.77 6.73 3.92
C MET A 19 4.76 5.37 4.58
N LEU A 20 4.58 4.30 3.80
CA LEU A 20 4.49 2.95 4.33
C LEU A 20 5.78 2.50 4.99
N LYS A 21 6.95 2.86 4.42
CA LYS A 21 8.25 2.59 5.06
C LYS A 21 8.34 3.23 6.44
N SER A 22 7.88 4.47 6.59
CA SER A 22 7.90 5.15 7.89
C SER A 22 6.90 4.57 8.88
N ILE A 23 5.69 4.23 8.42
CA ILE A 23 4.65 3.59 9.25
C ILE A 23 5.11 2.21 9.74
N MET A 24 5.65 1.38 8.85
CA MET A 24 6.14 0.04 9.21
C MET A 24 7.36 0.11 10.13
N LYS A 25 8.25 1.09 9.95
CA LYS A 25 9.33 1.34 10.91
C LYS A 25 8.79 1.67 12.30
N ASN A 26 7.67 2.39 12.39
CA ASN A 26 7.00 2.64 13.66
C ASN A 26 6.39 1.36 14.27
N PHE A 27 5.82 0.45 13.46
CA PHE A 27 5.37 -0.88 13.94
C PHE A 27 6.53 -1.70 14.52
N LEU A 28 7.72 -1.54 13.94
CA LEU A 28 8.97 -2.13 14.41
C LEU A 28 9.63 -1.33 15.55
N LYS A 29 8.90 -0.42 16.22
CA LYS A 29 9.41 0.40 17.34
C LYS A 29 10.70 1.17 17.00
N GLY A 30 10.84 1.57 15.73
CA GLY A 30 12.00 2.29 15.23
C GLY A 30 13.18 1.41 14.79
N HIS A 31 13.11 0.09 14.91
CA HIS A 31 14.13 -0.81 14.38
C HIS A 31 14.20 -0.73 12.84
N ASP A 32 15.42 -0.63 12.32
CA ASP A 32 15.66 -0.57 10.88
C ASP A 32 15.44 -1.93 10.21
N PHE A 33 15.12 -1.87 8.92
CA PHE A 33 14.98 -3.02 8.02
C PHE A 33 15.51 -2.65 6.64
N ILE A 34 15.94 -3.66 5.89
CA ILE A 34 16.36 -3.51 4.49
C ILE A 34 15.10 -3.44 3.65
N SER A 35 14.88 -2.32 2.96
CA SER A 35 13.74 -2.13 2.07
C SER A 35 14.16 -2.26 0.61
N GLN A 36 13.45 -3.09 -0.17
CA GLN A 36 13.57 -3.12 -1.63
C GLN A 36 12.23 -2.73 -2.27
N VAL A 37 12.23 -1.75 -3.18
CA VAL A 37 11.04 -1.42 -3.98
C VAL A 37 11.07 -2.26 -5.24
N LEU A 38 10.04 -3.09 -5.44
CA LEU A 38 9.86 -3.93 -6.62
C LEU A 38 9.00 -3.25 -7.68
N GLN A 39 8.02 -2.44 -7.26
CA GLN A 39 7.15 -1.64 -8.11
C GLN A 39 6.77 -0.36 -7.36
N PRO A 40 6.87 0.83 -7.99
CA PRO A 40 7.47 1.10 -9.31
C PRO A 40 8.97 0.83 -9.35
N GLU A 41 9.51 0.51 -10.53
CA GLU A 41 10.96 0.45 -10.73
C GLU A 41 11.55 1.86 -10.59
N ILE A 42 12.27 2.10 -9.49
CA ILE A 42 12.94 3.38 -9.24
C ILE A 42 14.35 3.28 -9.83
N SER A 43 14.52 3.60 -11.11
CA SER A 43 15.87 3.78 -11.68
C SER A 43 16.26 5.26 -11.66
N GLU A 44 17.51 5.57 -11.31
CA GLU A 44 18.02 6.95 -11.36
C GLU A 44 18.03 7.53 -12.79
N ALA A 45 18.01 6.68 -13.82
CA ALA A 45 18.07 7.06 -15.22
C ALA A 45 16.70 7.30 -15.87
N PHE A 46 15.62 6.73 -15.32
CA PHE A 46 14.26 6.94 -15.80
C PHE A 46 13.46 7.62 -14.70
N LYS A 47 13.22 8.93 -14.89
CA LYS A 47 12.05 9.56 -14.28
C LYS A 47 10.85 8.73 -14.71
N THR A 48 10.25 7.98 -13.78
CA THR A 48 9.02 7.21 -13.97
C THR A 48 8.12 7.94 -14.95
N VAL A 49 7.86 7.35 -16.12
CA VAL A 49 7.00 8.00 -17.10
C VAL A 49 5.57 7.93 -16.53
N PRO A 50 4.90 9.08 -16.30
CA PRO A 50 3.54 9.09 -15.81
C PRO A 50 2.64 8.30 -16.77
N GLY A 51 1.98 7.26 -16.28
CA GLY A 51 1.09 6.42 -17.07
C GLY A 51 1.71 5.14 -17.67
N THR A 52 3.03 4.91 -17.57
CA THR A 52 3.62 3.64 -18.04
C THR A 52 4.34 2.84 -16.96
N ASP A 53 4.89 3.47 -15.91
CA ASP A 53 5.78 2.77 -14.95
C ASP A 53 5.33 2.84 -13.48
N GLY A 54 4.17 3.44 -13.20
CA GLY A 54 3.59 3.57 -11.85
C GLY A 54 2.05 3.47 -11.85
N GLY A 55 1.45 3.65 -10.68
CA GLY A 55 0.00 3.51 -10.47
C GLY A 55 -0.46 2.05 -10.39
N TRP A 56 -1.77 1.85 -10.22
CA TRP A 56 -2.39 0.53 -10.09
C TRP A 56 -2.13 -0.39 -11.30
N SER A 57 -2.02 0.14 -12.52
CA SER A 57 -1.74 -0.67 -13.71
C SER A 57 -0.31 -1.22 -13.73
N GLY A 58 0.63 -0.52 -13.09
CA GLY A 58 1.97 -1.03 -12.81
C GLY A 58 1.94 -2.14 -11.76
N VAL A 59 1.16 -1.97 -10.69
CA VAL A 59 0.94 -3.01 -9.67
C VAL A 59 0.35 -4.28 -10.28
N LEU A 60 -0.67 -4.15 -11.13
CA LEU A 60 -1.26 -5.27 -11.88
C LEU A 60 -0.21 -6.00 -12.73
N ARG A 61 0.54 -5.28 -13.57
CA ARG A 61 1.57 -5.88 -14.42
C ARG A 61 2.64 -6.60 -13.61
N TRP A 62 3.07 -6.01 -12.50
CA TRP A 62 3.99 -6.66 -11.57
C TRP A 62 3.40 -7.97 -11.03
N CYS A 63 2.12 -8.00 -10.62
CA CYS A 63 1.47 -9.22 -10.12
C CYS A 63 1.50 -10.34 -11.16
N LEU A 64 1.08 -10.03 -12.40
CA LEU A 64 1.04 -11.01 -13.49
C LEU A 64 2.44 -11.56 -13.81
N GLN A 65 3.45 -10.68 -13.88
CA GLN A 65 4.83 -11.07 -14.12
C GLN A 65 5.41 -11.90 -12.96
N ALA A 66 5.15 -11.50 -11.71
CA ALA A 66 5.65 -12.20 -10.54
C ALA A 66 4.98 -13.59 -10.39
N ALA A 67 3.69 -13.69 -10.70
CA ALA A 67 3.00 -14.97 -10.76
C ALA A 67 3.57 -15.87 -11.86
N ASP A 68 3.81 -15.35 -13.06
CA ASP A 68 4.43 -16.12 -14.17
C ASP A 68 5.83 -16.66 -13.79
N GLN A 69 6.67 -15.82 -13.17
CA GLN A 69 7.97 -16.22 -12.63
C GLN A 69 7.85 -17.30 -11.53
N GLY A 70 6.76 -17.28 -10.76
CA GLY A 70 6.38 -18.31 -9.80
C GLY A 70 5.52 -19.43 -10.40
N ARG A 71 5.61 -19.70 -11.71
CA ARG A 71 4.89 -20.80 -12.38
C ARG A 71 3.36 -20.73 -12.21
N GLY A 72 2.83 -19.52 -12.20
CA GLY A 72 1.41 -19.21 -12.06
C GLY A 72 0.97 -18.82 -10.66
N LYS A 73 1.87 -18.77 -9.65
CA LYS A 73 1.55 -18.36 -8.28
C LYS A 73 2.63 -17.48 -7.69
N LEU A 74 2.25 -16.39 -7.03
CA LEU A 74 3.19 -15.53 -6.35
C LEU A 74 3.96 -16.25 -5.24
N SER A 75 3.33 -17.16 -4.49
CA SER A 75 3.94 -17.94 -3.40
C SER A 75 5.16 -18.73 -3.82
N ASP A 76 5.22 -19.11 -5.09
CA ASP A 76 6.29 -19.93 -5.67
C ASP A 76 7.40 -19.05 -6.31
N ASN A 77 7.25 -17.72 -6.24
CA ASN A 77 8.24 -16.79 -6.74
C ASN A 77 9.49 -16.78 -5.84
N PRO A 78 10.72 -16.80 -6.41
CA PRO A 78 11.97 -16.71 -5.65
C PRO A 78 12.11 -15.47 -4.75
N LEU A 79 11.29 -14.43 -4.92
CA LEU A 79 11.31 -13.22 -4.08
C LEU A 79 11.26 -13.54 -2.58
N PHE A 80 10.49 -14.57 -2.19
CA PHE A 80 10.31 -14.98 -0.79
C PHE A 80 11.53 -15.73 -0.20
N VAL A 81 12.50 -16.11 -1.04
CA VAL A 81 13.81 -16.60 -0.59
C VAL A 81 14.71 -15.45 -0.14
N PHE A 82 14.56 -14.28 -0.78
CA PHE A 82 15.42 -13.12 -0.55
C PHE A 82 14.81 -12.08 0.40
N HIS A 83 13.50 -12.17 0.65
CA HIS A 83 12.75 -11.26 1.49
C HIS A 83 11.97 -12.01 2.54
N ASP A 84 11.95 -11.47 3.76
CA ASP A 84 11.17 -12.02 4.84
C ASP A 84 9.69 -11.66 4.70
N LEU A 85 9.40 -10.46 4.16
CA LEU A 85 8.05 -9.92 4.04
C LEU A 85 7.86 -9.15 2.73
N LEU A 86 6.68 -9.28 2.12
CA LEU A 86 6.21 -8.47 1.01
C LEU A 86 5.07 -7.55 1.49
N ASN A 87 5.27 -6.24 1.41
CA ASN A 87 4.21 -5.26 1.57
C ASN A 87 3.58 -4.95 0.20
N PHE A 88 2.30 -5.24 0.06
CA PHE A 88 1.54 -5.01 -1.16
C PHE A 88 0.50 -3.90 -0.96
N HIS A 89 0.68 -2.78 -1.64
CA HIS A 89 -0.19 -1.62 -1.57
C HIS A 89 -1.02 -1.46 -2.84
N LEU A 90 -2.31 -1.23 -2.63
CA LEU A 90 -3.27 -0.88 -3.67
C LEU A 90 -4.40 -0.08 -3.03
N ASP A 91 -4.62 1.16 -3.49
CA ASP A 91 -5.73 1.99 -3.05
C ASP A 91 -7.06 1.44 -3.61
N ALA A 92 -8.13 1.56 -2.83
CA ALA A 92 -9.42 0.96 -3.21
C ALA A 92 -10.27 1.81 -4.15
N ASP A 93 -9.80 2.97 -4.60
CA ASP A 93 -10.39 3.66 -5.75
C ASP A 93 -10.25 2.85 -7.05
N VAL A 94 -9.23 1.98 -7.14
CA VAL A 94 -9.05 1.00 -8.23
C VAL A 94 -10.25 0.06 -8.39
N ALA A 95 -11.04 -0.16 -7.33
CA ALA A 95 -12.24 -0.98 -7.44
C ALA A 95 -13.30 -0.37 -8.39
N GLY A 96 -13.26 0.94 -8.64
CA GLY A 96 -14.22 1.65 -9.49
C GLY A 96 -13.81 1.79 -10.95
N VAL A 97 -12.62 1.32 -11.34
CA VAL A 97 -12.07 1.51 -12.70
C VAL A 97 -12.30 0.30 -13.60
N ASN A 98 -12.14 0.48 -14.91
CA ASN A 98 -12.02 -0.61 -15.87
C ASN A 98 -10.54 -0.82 -16.23
N TYR A 99 -10.18 -2.03 -16.68
CA TYR A 99 -8.80 -2.31 -17.11
C TYR A 99 -8.29 -1.37 -18.20
N GLU A 100 -9.20 -0.96 -19.09
CA GLU A 100 -8.97 -0.04 -20.20
C GLU A 100 -8.53 1.36 -19.73
N ASP A 101 -9.00 1.82 -18.56
CA ASP A 101 -8.60 3.10 -17.95
C ASP A 101 -7.12 3.11 -17.56
N GLY A 102 -6.55 1.92 -17.31
CA GLY A 102 -5.13 1.72 -17.03
C GLY A 102 -4.30 1.36 -18.26
N HIS A 103 -4.92 1.33 -19.45
CA HIS A 103 -4.33 0.84 -20.69
C HIS A 103 -3.79 -0.60 -20.58
N VAL A 104 -4.48 -1.45 -19.81
CA VAL A 104 -4.17 -2.88 -19.68
C VAL A 104 -5.32 -3.69 -20.24
N GLN A 105 -5.01 -4.81 -20.89
CA GLN A 105 -6.03 -5.77 -21.30
C GLN A 105 -6.51 -6.55 -20.08
N ASP A 106 -7.82 -6.80 -19.95
CA ASP A 106 -8.33 -7.68 -18.90
C ASP A 106 -7.64 -9.05 -19.00
N PRO A 107 -6.88 -9.47 -17.95
CA PRO A 107 -6.16 -10.73 -17.98
C PRO A 107 -7.08 -11.94 -17.77
N PHE A 108 -8.37 -11.73 -17.47
CA PHE A 108 -9.31 -12.80 -17.15
C PHE A 108 -10.46 -12.89 -18.16
N SER A 109 -11.04 -14.09 -18.28
CA SER A 109 -12.24 -14.32 -19.09
C SER A 109 -13.51 -13.77 -18.44
N GLU A 110 -13.55 -13.75 -17.10
CA GLU A 110 -14.63 -13.19 -16.31
C GLU A 110 -14.16 -11.89 -15.65
N PRO A 111 -14.87 -10.77 -15.85
CA PRO A 111 -14.43 -9.46 -15.40
C PRO A 111 -14.32 -9.43 -13.89
N THR A 112 -13.22 -8.86 -13.40
CA THR A 112 -12.95 -8.70 -11.96
C THR A 112 -13.04 -7.26 -11.49
N LEU A 113 -12.98 -6.31 -12.43
CA LEU A 113 -13.19 -4.88 -12.20
C LEU A 113 -14.28 -4.38 -13.16
N PRO A 114 -15.08 -3.38 -12.76
CA PRO A 114 -15.13 -2.78 -11.42
C PRO A 114 -15.72 -3.75 -10.38
N CYS A 115 -15.29 -3.61 -9.12
CA CYS A 115 -15.79 -4.36 -7.97
C CYS A 115 -16.10 -3.47 -6.75
N GLU A 116 -16.22 -2.15 -6.94
CA GLU A 116 -16.58 -1.20 -5.91
C GLU A 116 -17.96 -1.50 -5.30
N GLU A 117 -18.08 -1.29 -4.00
CA GLU A 117 -19.31 -1.42 -3.22
C GLU A 117 -19.56 -0.17 -2.38
N ASP A 118 -20.77 -0.06 -1.83
CA ASP A 118 -21.13 1.04 -0.94
C ASP A 118 -20.19 1.12 0.27
N CYS A 119 -19.77 2.35 0.56
CA CYS A 119 -18.97 2.70 1.74
C CYS A 119 -19.74 3.75 2.55
N PRO A 120 -20.06 3.51 3.83
CA PRO A 120 -19.54 2.45 4.71
C PRO A 120 -20.27 1.08 4.65
N PRO A 121 -19.60 -0.03 5.05
CA PRO A 121 -18.24 -0.07 5.60
C PRO A 121 -17.14 -0.07 4.52
N ALA A 122 -15.97 0.48 4.85
CA ALA A 122 -14.78 0.48 4.00
C ALA A 122 -14.41 -0.92 3.47
N SER A 123 -14.54 -1.92 4.33
CA SER A 123 -14.20 -3.31 4.02
C SER A 123 -15.02 -3.91 2.87
N ALA A 124 -16.23 -3.39 2.60
CA ALA A 124 -17.06 -3.90 1.51
C ALA A 124 -16.35 -3.82 0.15
N THR A 125 -15.65 -2.71 -0.10
CA THR A 125 -14.82 -2.55 -1.30
C THR A 125 -13.46 -3.20 -1.15
N THR A 126 -12.76 -3.01 -0.01
CA THR A 126 -11.38 -3.50 0.12
C THR A 126 -11.28 -5.03 0.12
N ASP A 127 -12.26 -5.75 0.66
CA ASP A 127 -12.28 -7.22 0.63
C ASP A 127 -12.43 -7.77 -0.80
N ARG A 128 -13.30 -7.15 -1.60
CA ARG A 128 -13.46 -7.49 -3.01
C ARG A 128 -12.17 -7.20 -3.77
N LEU A 129 -11.60 -6.01 -3.60
CA LEU A 129 -10.38 -5.63 -4.30
C LEU A 129 -9.18 -6.50 -3.90
N ARG A 130 -9.05 -6.88 -2.63
CA ARG A 130 -8.01 -7.84 -2.19
C ARG A 130 -8.20 -9.20 -2.86
N THR A 131 -9.43 -9.65 -3.07
CA THR A 131 -9.72 -10.88 -3.83
C THR A 131 -9.28 -10.75 -5.29
N VAL A 132 -9.52 -9.59 -5.92
CA VAL A 132 -9.04 -9.29 -7.27
C VAL A 132 -7.50 -9.28 -7.33
N ALA A 133 -6.84 -8.64 -6.37
CA ALA A 133 -5.38 -8.60 -6.28
C ALA A 133 -4.78 -10.02 -6.10
N LEU A 134 -5.40 -10.88 -5.28
CA LEU A 134 -5.00 -12.28 -5.16
C LEU A 134 -5.12 -13.01 -6.50
N ARG A 135 -6.20 -12.77 -7.26
CA ARG A 135 -6.33 -13.34 -8.61
C ARG A 135 -5.23 -12.86 -9.56
N TRP A 136 -4.82 -11.59 -9.50
CA TRP A 136 -3.67 -11.09 -10.28
C TRP A 136 -2.37 -11.83 -9.94
N MET A 137 -2.23 -12.26 -8.69
CA MET A 137 -1.07 -13.01 -8.18
C MET A 137 -1.16 -14.52 -8.43
N GLY A 138 -2.26 -15.01 -9.02
CA GLY A 138 -2.53 -16.44 -9.17
C GLY A 138 -2.87 -17.15 -7.84
N GLU A 139 -3.20 -16.39 -6.81
CA GLU A 139 -3.45 -16.87 -5.47
C GLU A 139 -4.94 -17.03 -5.15
N GLN A 140 -5.26 -18.00 -4.30
CA GLN A 140 -6.60 -18.17 -3.72
C GLN A 140 -6.68 -17.63 -2.28
N ALA A 141 -5.53 -17.47 -1.64
CA ALA A 141 -5.39 -16.94 -0.29
C ALA A 141 -4.10 -16.13 -0.18
N LYS A 142 -4.07 -15.17 0.73
CA LYS A 142 -2.88 -14.35 1.00
C LYS A 142 -1.67 -15.24 1.34
N PRO A 143 -0.54 -15.12 0.63
CA PRO A 143 0.71 -15.76 1.03
C PRO A 143 1.11 -15.41 2.47
N ALA A 144 1.73 -16.37 3.18
CA ALA A 144 2.07 -16.20 4.59
C ALA A 144 3.03 -15.01 4.82
N GLN A 145 4.00 -14.81 3.93
CA GLN A 145 5.01 -13.74 4.02
C GLN A 145 4.53 -12.41 3.41
N MET A 146 3.23 -12.21 3.22
CA MET A 146 2.67 -11.02 2.56
C MET A 146 1.72 -10.27 3.48
N VAL A 147 1.74 -8.95 3.39
CA VAL A 147 0.81 -8.04 4.08
C VAL A 147 0.12 -7.17 3.05
N PHE A 148 -1.21 -7.06 3.15
CA PHE A 148 -1.97 -6.11 2.35
C PHE A 148 -2.03 -4.74 3.03
N CYS A 149 -1.78 -3.71 2.26
CA CYS A 149 -2.08 -2.33 2.59
C CYS A 149 -3.11 -1.81 1.58
N THR A 150 -4.39 -1.80 1.95
CA THR A 150 -5.48 -1.38 1.06
C THR A 150 -6.28 -0.26 1.71
N PRO A 151 -5.86 1.01 1.61
CA PRO A 151 -6.67 2.14 2.05
C PRO A 151 -8.01 2.17 1.28
N SER A 152 -9.12 2.50 1.95
CA SER A 152 -10.47 2.33 1.36
C SER A 152 -10.78 3.21 0.14
N LYS A 153 -10.08 4.32 -0.04
CA LYS A 153 -10.19 5.18 -1.23
C LYS A 153 -8.81 5.63 -1.65
N ALA A 154 -8.07 6.24 -0.73
CA ALA A 154 -6.66 6.56 -0.95
C ALA A 154 -5.90 6.66 0.37
N LEU A 155 -4.58 6.43 0.32
CA LEU A 155 -3.67 6.57 1.45
C LEU A 155 -3.75 7.96 2.11
N GLU A 156 -4.06 9.01 1.34
CA GLU A 156 -4.16 10.40 1.82
C GLU A 156 -5.18 10.61 2.95
N THR A 157 -6.19 9.73 3.05
CA THR A 157 -7.12 9.72 4.20
C THR A 157 -6.37 9.53 5.51
N TRP A 158 -5.36 8.65 5.54
CA TRP A 158 -4.56 8.41 6.74
C TRP A 158 -3.71 9.62 7.11
N LEU A 159 -3.19 10.33 6.11
CA LEU A 159 -2.46 11.60 6.30
C LEU A 159 -3.37 12.68 6.91
N LEU A 160 -4.62 12.80 6.46
CA LEU A 160 -5.60 13.72 7.04
C LEU A 160 -5.89 13.42 8.51
N ALA A 161 -6.07 12.13 8.85
CA ALA A 161 -6.32 11.70 10.22
C ALA A 161 -5.12 12.00 11.15
N ALA A 162 -3.89 11.81 10.66
CA ALA A 162 -2.68 12.00 11.44
C ALA A 162 -2.30 13.48 11.63
N LEU A 163 -2.19 14.23 10.53
CA LEU A 163 -1.61 15.58 10.51
C LEU A 163 -2.63 16.68 10.78
N PHE A 164 -3.92 16.42 10.54
CA PHE A 164 -4.97 17.42 10.64
C PHE A 164 -6.16 16.93 11.48
N PRO A 165 -5.96 16.47 12.72
CA PRO A 165 -7.02 15.84 13.53
C PRO A 165 -8.21 16.77 13.83
N ASP A 166 -7.97 18.08 13.84
CA ASP A 166 -8.96 19.12 14.12
C ASP A 166 -9.68 19.65 12.88
N ASP A 167 -9.26 19.22 11.69
CA ASP A 167 -9.92 19.62 10.46
C ASP A 167 -11.35 19.07 10.39
N LYS A 168 -12.27 19.86 9.83
CA LYS A 168 -13.68 19.48 9.68
C LYS A 168 -13.83 18.14 8.96
N VAL A 169 -12.99 17.88 7.94
CA VAL A 169 -12.99 16.62 7.21
C VAL A 169 -12.53 15.47 8.08
N SER A 170 -11.40 15.64 8.77
CA SER A 170 -10.85 14.61 9.64
C SER A 170 -11.76 14.23 10.80
N ARG A 171 -12.71 15.09 11.20
CA ARG A 171 -13.70 14.82 12.27
C ARG A 171 -14.93 14.05 11.80
N MET A 172 -15.12 13.83 10.50
CA MET A 172 -16.24 13.06 9.98
C MET A 172 -16.09 11.57 10.34
N LYS A 173 -17.21 10.89 10.61
CA LYS A 173 -17.22 9.48 11.02
C LYS A 173 -16.87 8.52 9.88
N ASP A 174 -17.18 8.94 8.66
CA ASP A 174 -17.00 8.25 7.40
C ASP A 174 -15.76 8.76 6.65
N LEU A 175 -14.76 9.28 7.38
CA LEU A 175 -13.52 9.83 6.82
C LEU A 175 -12.89 8.87 5.79
N GLU A 176 -12.85 7.58 6.11
CA GLU A 176 -12.24 6.53 5.28
C GLU A 176 -13.02 6.27 3.98
N CYS A 177 -14.32 6.57 3.94
CA CYS A 177 -15.16 6.44 2.74
C CYS A 177 -15.17 7.69 1.86
N ARG A 178 -14.46 8.74 2.25
CA ARG A 178 -14.47 10.01 1.52
C ARG A 178 -13.75 9.87 0.19
N GLN A 179 -14.43 10.28 -0.88
CA GLN A 179 -13.85 10.42 -2.20
C GLN A 179 -12.86 11.60 -2.26
N ASP A 180 -11.76 11.42 -2.99
CA ASP A 180 -10.72 12.42 -3.23
C ASP A 180 -10.22 13.14 -1.95
N PRO A 181 -9.61 12.42 -0.98
CA PRO A 181 -8.94 13.03 0.16
C PRO A 181 -7.76 13.94 -0.24
N ALA A 182 -7.16 13.70 -1.41
CA ALA A 182 -6.06 14.51 -1.94
C ALA A 182 -6.45 15.97 -2.18
N SER A 183 -7.68 16.26 -2.63
CA SER A 183 -8.21 17.62 -2.72
C SER A 183 -8.18 18.38 -1.39
N THR A 184 -8.45 17.68 -0.29
CA THR A 184 -8.45 18.28 1.06
C THR A 184 -7.02 18.61 1.49
N LEU A 185 -6.04 17.75 1.16
CA LEU A 185 -4.63 18.03 1.38
C LEU A 185 -4.10 19.18 0.51
N GLN A 186 -4.61 19.31 -0.72
CA GLN A 186 -4.26 20.43 -1.60
C GLN A 186 -4.71 21.79 -1.02
N GLY A 187 -5.86 21.80 -0.34
CA GLY A 187 -6.40 22.99 0.34
C GLY A 187 -5.60 23.46 1.56
N LYS A 188 -4.64 22.67 2.07
CA LYS A 188 -3.91 23.01 3.31
C LYS A 188 -2.96 24.19 3.14
N PRO A 189 -2.57 24.88 4.24
CA PRO A 189 -1.57 25.95 4.19
C PRO A 189 -0.25 25.51 3.55
N LYS A 190 0.44 26.41 2.85
CA LYS A 190 1.65 26.10 2.06
C LYS A 190 2.71 25.30 2.83
N LYS A 191 2.89 25.58 4.13
CA LYS A 191 3.92 24.94 4.98
C LYS A 191 3.67 23.45 5.26
N CYS A 192 2.44 22.98 5.10
CA CYS A 192 2.04 21.59 5.35
C CYS A 192 1.21 21.03 4.18
N ARG A 193 1.34 21.64 2.99
CA ARG A 193 0.59 21.25 1.80
C ARG A 193 1.32 20.10 1.08
N LEU A 194 0.76 18.90 1.20
CA LEU A 194 1.30 17.68 0.59
C LEU A 194 0.91 17.49 -0.88
N VAL A 195 -0.13 18.18 -1.37
CA VAL A 195 -0.59 18.09 -2.77
C VAL A 195 -0.58 19.48 -3.40
N ARG A 196 0.02 19.62 -4.58
CA ARG A 196 0.13 20.89 -5.32
C ARG A 196 -0.34 20.68 -6.75
N SER A 197 -1.39 21.41 -7.14
CA SER A 197 -1.96 21.34 -8.49
C SER A 197 -2.29 19.89 -8.93
N GLY A 198 -2.93 19.13 -8.03
CA GLY A 198 -3.29 17.72 -8.26
C GLY A 198 -2.13 16.73 -8.17
N LYS A 199 -0.91 17.17 -7.86
CA LYS A 199 0.27 16.30 -7.78
C LYS A 199 0.77 16.18 -6.34
N LYS A 200 1.01 14.94 -5.88
CA LYS A 200 1.63 14.67 -4.59
C LYS A 200 3.08 15.20 -4.59
N ASP A 201 3.47 15.92 -3.54
CA ASP A 201 4.80 16.53 -3.39
C ASP A 201 5.72 15.61 -2.58
N LEU A 202 6.61 14.88 -3.25
CA LEU A 202 7.42 13.84 -2.63
C LEU A 202 8.25 14.34 -1.44
N ASP A 203 8.82 15.54 -1.53
CA ASP A 203 9.64 16.12 -0.45
C ASP A 203 8.79 16.37 0.80
N MET A 204 7.55 16.83 0.60
CA MET A 204 6.59 17.00 1.69
C MET A 204 6.20 15.65 2.30
N TYR A 205 6.05 14.60 1.50
CA TYR A 205 5.80 13.26 2.03
C TYR A 205 6.99 12.77 2.86
N VAL A 206 8.22 12.91 2.36
CA VAL A 206 9.44 12.57 3.12
C VAL A 206 9.50 13.33 4.44
N GLN A 207 9.19 14.64 4.42
CA GLN A 207 9.20 15.49 5.60
C GLN A 207 8.17 15.05 6.66
N PHE A 208 6.95 14.73 6.26
CA PHE A 208 5.84 14.46 7.19
C PHE A 208 5.65 12.98 7.54
N ALA A 209 6.28 12.04 6.84
CA ALA A 209 6.13 10.61 7.10
C ALA A 209 6.45 10.21 8.56
N PRO A 210 7.51 10.74 9.22
CA PRO A 210 7.76 10.44 10.63
C PRO A 210 6.64 10.92 11.56
N GLU A 211 6.03 12.08 11.27
CA GLU A 211 4.93 12.62 12.06
C GLU A 211 3.64 11.81 11.87
N VAL A 212 3.36 11.36 10.64
CA VAL A 212 2.25 10.44 10.35
C VAL A 212 2.41 9.14 11.13
N ALA A 213 3.60 8.56 11.08
CA ALA A 213 3.92 7.31 11.78
C ALA A 213 3.82 7.47 13.32
N ALA A 214 4.32 8.57 13.88
CA ALA A 214 4.21 8.86 15.32
C ALA A 214 2.75 9.07 15.77
N ASN A 215 1.87 9.54 14.87
CA ASN A 215 0.46 9.76 15.15
C ASN A 215 -0.44 8.58 14.71
N TRP A 216 0.13 7.39 14.44
CA TRP A 216 -0.61 6.26 13.88
C TRP A 216 -1.85 5.84 14.70
N ASN A 217 -1.79 5.94 16.02
CA ASN A 217 -2.94 5.67 16.90
C ASN A 217 -4.17 6.54 16.56
N ARG A 218 -3.97 7.77 16.06
CA ARG A 218 -5.08 8.62 15.60
C ARG A 218 -5.69 8.13 14.30
N VAL A 219 -4.86 7.54 13.44
CA VAL A 219 -5.27 6.96 12.16
C VAL A 219 -6.11 5.71 12.43
N THR A 220 -5.59 4.76 13.20
CA THR A 220 -6.29 3.48 13.48
C THR A 220 -7.56 3.66 14.31
N ALA A 221 -7.66 4.74 15.09
CA ALA A 221 -8.90 5.10 15.78
C ALA A 221 -10.04 5.57 14.85
N LYS A 222 -9.73 5.96 13.60
CA LYS A 222 -10.70 6.50 12.62
C LYS A 222 -10.82 5.69 11.35
N CYS A 223 -9.77 4.97 10.97
CA CYS A 223 -9.63 4.28 9.71
C CYS A 223 -9.46 2.78 10.01
N SER A 224 -10.50 2.01 9.71
CA SER A 224 -10.55 0.57 9.93
C SER A 224 -9.55 -0.19 9.06
N GLU A 225 -9.28 0.25 7.83
CA GLU A 225 -8.30 -0.41 6.95
C GLU A 225 -6.87 -0.11 7.39
N ALA A 226 -6.62 1.07 8.01
CA ALA A 226 -5.34 1.34 8.66
C ALA A 226 -5.10 0.40 9.84
N ARG A 227 -6.13 0.16 10.64
CA ARG A 227 -6.06 -0.79 11.76
C ARG A 227 -5.80 -2.20 11.26
N ARG A 228 -6.51 -2.62 10.21
CA ARG A 228 -6.31 -3.92 9.55
C ARG A 228 -4.89 -4.09 9.02
N PHE A 229 -4.31 -3.07 8.40
CA PHE A 229 -2.92 -3.10 7.94
C PHE A 229 -1.93 -3.31 9.11
N GLU A 230 -2.11 -2.57 10.21
CA GLU A 230 -1.29 -2.73 11.43
C GLU A 230 -1.39 -4.16 11.99
N ASP A 231 -2.61 -4.66 12.17
CA ASP A 231 -2.86 -5.99 12.74
C ASP A 231 -2.29 -7.11 11.83
N GLU A 232 -2.47 -7.01 10.50
CA GLU A 232 -1.91 -7.97 9.54
C GLU A 232 -0.37 -7.94 9.53
N PHE A 233 0.24 -6.77 9.62
CA PHE A 233 1.70 -6.66 9.69
C PHE A 233 2.25 -7.31 10.96
N ILE A 234 1.66 -7.02 12.12
CA ILE A 234 2.08 -7.58 13.41
C ILE A 234 1.89 -9.10 13.43
N CYS A 235 0.73 -9.59 12.94
CA CYS A 235 0.43 -11.02 12.85
C CYS A 235 1.46 -11.73 11.96
N THR A 236 1.61 -11.25 10.72
CA THR A 236 2.55 -11.82 9.75
C THR A 236 3.97 -11.84 10.31
N ARG A 237 4.41 -10.75 10.96
CA ARG A 237 5.75 -10.68 11.55
C ARG A 237 5.97 -11.67 12.68
N THR A 238 4.94 -11.94 13.48
CA THR A 238 5.01 -12.88 14.61
C THR A 238 5.08 -14.32 14.12
N GLU A 239 4.48 -14.62 12.98
CA GLU A 239 4.49 -15.94 12.33
C GLU A 239 5.77 -16.21 11.54
N LEU A 240 6.55 -15.17 11.19
CA LEU A 240 7.83 -15.36 10.53
C LEU A 240 8.78 -16.16 11.45
N PRO A 241 9.45 -17.21 10.93
CA PRO A 241 10.46 -17.91 11.69
C PRO A 241 11.48 -16.89 12.23
N GLN A 242 11.65 -16.82 13.55
CA GLN A 242 12.79 -16.13 14.12
C GLN A 242 14.02 -16.83 13.55
N SER A 243 14.83 -16.09 12.78
CA SER A 243 15.94 -16.67 12.03
C SER A 243 16.79 -17.55 12.94
N LYS A 244 16.93 -18.81 12.50
CA LYS A 244 17.79 -19.88 12.99
C LYS A 244 18.87 -19.43 13.97
N GLU A 245 18.57 -19.43 15.27
CA GLU A 245 19.61 -19.48 16.28
C GLU A 245 20.30 -20.86 16.17
N SER A 246 21.60 -20.84 15.90
CA SER A 246 22.54 -21.97 16.02
C SER A 246 22.33 -23.19 15.09
N CYS A 247 23.16 -23.25 14.03
CA CYS A 247 23.95 -24.46 13.77
C CYS A 247 25.16 -24.12 12.87
N PHE A 248 26.35 -24.41 13.43
CA PHE A 248 27.73 -24.21 12.95
C PHE A 248 28.37 -22.85 13.21
#